data_AF-A0A064CUI9-F1
#
_entry.id   AF-A0A064CUI9-F1
#
_cell.length_a   1.000
_cell.length_b   1.000
_cell.length_c   1.000
_cell.angle_alpha   90.00
_cell.angle_beta   90.00
_cell.angle_gamma   90.00
#
_symmetry.space_group_name_H-M   'P 1'
#
loop_
_entity.id
_entity.type
_entity.pdbx_description
1 polymer ?
#
loop_
_entity_poly.entity_id
_entity_poly.type
_entity_poly.pdbx_seq_one_letter_code
_entity_poly.pdbx_strand_id
1 'polypeptide(L)'
;MGSGAGGVKSTVVVDKHPKMLVWAAIGLVVVAAGCHLFVSLALYPTAVYWMTYYVPNYAFGFVRRGLGGEIIHLLPDADYFPAAYTMMWAPVVVWLAALGGLVWLILSSGEKTPRRVMLALLVPVLPFALSYALYTPRPELYAMSALVVLGIALTRLQSDRAVLMASIVYGVTIAVLALVHEGIPLEVALGGALAISILPAHLAPGRRRLCAVAALGPGLAAIATIAAFSRNDVGTRLCEQIPHRQLDEPFPSDPMAYLAGRTPTKTDFHSWVCNFERTIVDARVTDGLHKVGTFGAGPLLASFAVGVLYFVVSLWATKSFSGLRVSALLHEVRGKLTAPLLGLAAMVPLFMTAVDWTRWWVLITFNVVLICVLYTTSRPEIDQPTTQRHLRIFLCVIAVFAVIPTGAALHIGGPNF
;
A
#
# COMPACT_ATOMS: atom_id res chain seq x y z
N MET A 1 -43.23 -44.18 -31.61
CA MET A 1 -41.92 -43.48 -31.56
C MET A 1 -42.04 -42.36 -30.54
N GLY A 2 -41.50 -42.58 -29.34
CA GLY A 2 -41.54 -41.62 -28.23
C GLY A 2 -40.32 -40.70 -28.27
N SER A 3 -40.55 -39.40 -28.18
CA SER A 3 -39.54 -38.36 -28.02
C SER A 3 -39.65 -37.82 -26.59
N GLY A 4 -38.78 -38.33 -25.71
CA GLY A 4 -38.65 -37.88 -24.34
C GLY A 4 -37.78 -36.62 -24.27
N ALA A 5 -38.41 -35.47 -24.08
CA ALA A 5 -37.71 -34.23 -23.74
C ALA A 5 -37.29 -34.27 -22.26
N GLY A 6 -36.06 -34.67 -22.00
CA GLY A 6 -35.41 -34.58 -20.70
C GLY A 6 -35.10 -33.13 -20.34
N GLY A 7 -36.06 -32.44 -19.73
CA GLY A 7 -35.84 -31.13 -19.13
C GLY A 7 -34.94 -31.24 -17.90
N VAL A 8 -33.67 -30.86 -18.05
CA VAL A 8 -32.76 -30.65 -16.92
C VAL A 8 -33.27 -29.45 -16.12
N LYS A 9 -34.05 -29.72 -15.07
CA LYS A 9 -34.36 -28.73 -14.04
C LYS A 9 -33.07 -28.36 -13.32
N SER A 10 -32.47 -27.24 -13.73
CA SER A 10 -31.50 -26.51 -12.92
C SER A 10 -32.18 -26.13 -11.61
N THR A 11 -31.96 -26.94 -10.58
CA THR A 11 -32.37 -26.63 -9.21
C THR A 11 -31.49 -25.49 -8.71
N VAL A 12 -32.01 -24.26 -8.85
CA VAL A 12 -31.52 -23.11 -8.09
C VAL A 12 -31.85 -23.41 -6.63
N VAL A 13 -30.94 -24.10 -5.95
CA VAL A 13 -30.97 -24.27 -4.50
C VAL A 13 -30.68 -22.90 -3.91
N VAL A 14 -31.73 -22.19 -3.51
CA VAL A 14 -31.65 -20.99 -2.68
C VAL A 14 -31.25 -21.45 -1.29
N ASP A 15 -29.95 -21.59 -1.10
CA ASP A 15 -29.35 -22.06 0.14
C ASP A 15 -29.66 -21.06 1.27
N LYS A 16 -30.07 -21.54 2.44
CA LYS A 16 -30.33 -20.70 3.64
C LYS A 16 -29.05 -20.26 4.36
N HIS A 17 -27.88 -20.70 3.89
CA HIS A 17 -26.59 -20.50 4.56
C HIS A 17 -25.65 -19.37 4.06
N PRO A 18 -25.96 -18.51 3.05
CA PRO A 18 -25.00 -17.49 2.59
C PRO A 18 -24.68 -16.46 3.68
N LYS A 19 -25.63 -16.18 4.59
CA LYS A 19 -25.40 -15.33 5.76
C LYS A 19 -24.35 -15.92 6.71
N MET A 20 -24.41 -17.23 6.96
CA MET A 20 -23.46 -17.92 7.84
C MET A 20 -22.04 -17.88 7.27
N LEU A 21 -21.89 -18.07 5.96
CA LEU A 21 -20.58 -18.01 5.29
C LEU A 21 -19.98 -16.60 5.32
N VAL A 22 -20.81 -15.56 5.14
CA VAL A 22 -20.37 -14.16 5.26
C VAL A 22 -19.92 -13.86 6.68
N TRP A 23 -20.68 -14.28 7.70
CA TRP A 23 -20.29 -14.10 9.10
C TRP A 23 -19.00 -14.87 9.44
N ALA A 24 -18.82 -16.08 8.91
CA ALA A 24 -17.59 -16.85 9.08
C ALA A 24 -16.38 -16.12 8.45
N ALA A 25 -16.54 -15.56 7.25
CA ALA A 25 -15.49 -14.77 6.61
C ALA A 25 -15.16 -13.51 7.40
N ILE A 26 -16.17 -12.78 7.91
CA ILE A 26 -15.96 -11.62 8.79
C ILE A 26 -15.20 -12.04 10.06
N GLY A 27 -15.66 -13.10 10.73
CA GLY A 27 -15.01 -13.62 11.93
C GLY A 27 -13.55 -14.00 11.67
N LEU A 28 -13.27 -14.66 10.54
CA LEU A 28 -11.92 -15.02 10.13
C LEU A 28 -11.02 -13.79 9.92
N VAL A 29 -11.53 -12.77 9.21
CA VAL A 29 -10.78 -11.52 8.99
C VAL A 29 -10.50 -10.80 10.30
N VAL A 30 -11.46 -10.75 11.22
CA VAL A 30 -11.29 -10.10 12.54
C VAL A 30 -10.28 -10.87 13.40
N VAL A 31 -10.37 -12.20 13.44
CA VAL A 31 -9.40 -13.04 14.17
C VAL A 31 -8.01 -12.87 13.58
N ALA A 32 -7.87 -12.94 12.26
CA ALA A 32 -6.60 -12.70 11.57
C ALA A 32 -6.03 -11.30 11.86
N ALA A 33 -6.88 -10.26 11.87
CA ALA A 33 -6.49 -8.90 12.25
C ALA A 33 -5.90 -8.87 13.67
N GLY A 34 -6.58 -9.49 14.64
CA GLY A 34 -6.11 -9.61 16.01
C GLY A 34 -4.79 -10.36 16.11
N CYS A 35 -4.65 -11.47 15.38
CA CYS A 35 -3.40 -12.23 15.30
C CYS A 35 -2.25 -11.40 14.71
N HIS A 36 -2.47 -10.71 13.59
CA HIS A 36 -1.44 -9.85 12.99
C HIS A 36 -1.03 -8.69 13.91
N LEU A 37 -2.00 -8.06 14.57
CA LEU A 37 -1.71 -7.00 15.54
C LEU A 37 -0.92 -7.55 16.73
N PHE A 38 -1.32 -8.71 17.27
CA PHE A 38 -0.58 -9.37 18.34
C PHE A 38 0.84 -9.73 17.91
N VAL A 39 1.03 -10.29 16.71
CA VAL A 39 2.37 -10.59 16.19
C VAL A 39 3.19 -9.30 16.08
N SER A 40 2.65 -8.24 15.48
CA SER A 40 3.38 -6.98 15.28
C SER A 40 3.73 -6.27 16.59
N LEU A 41 2.84 -6.31 17.59
CA LEU A 41 3.06 -5.61 18.86
C LEU A 41 3.86 -6.43 19.89
N ALA A 42 3.64 -7.75 19.95
CA ALA A 42 4.17 -8.59 21.02
C ALA A 42 5.26 -9.56 20.56
N LEU A 43 5.18 -10.06 19.31
CA LEU A 43 6.12 -11.09 18.82
C LEU A 43 7.15 -10.57 17.81
N TYR A 44 6.98 -9.36 17.27
CA TYR A 44 7.92 -8.77 16.32
C TYR A 44 7.85 -7.24 16.37
N PRO A 45 8.19 -6.63 17.53
CA PRO A 45 8.05 -5.19 17.73
C PRO A 45 9.05 -4.41 16.86
N THR A 46 8.58 -3.92 15.73
CA THR A 46 9.41 -3.24 14.72
C THR A 46 9.52 -1.73 14.90
N ALA A 47 9.06 -1.21 16.04
CA ALA A 47 9.01 0.22 16.32
C ALA A 47 10.37 0.90 16.21
N VAL A 48 11.45 0.28 16.73
CA VAL A 48 12.82 0.79 16.64
C VAL A 48 13.22 1.09 15.19
N TYR A 49 12.81 0.22 14.24
CA TYR A 49 13.10 0.37 12.83
C TYR A 49 12.22 1.44 12.18
N TRP A 50 10.90 1.39 12.39
CA TRP A 50 9.97 2.30 11.70
C TRP A 50 10.04 3.75 12.17
N MET A 51 10.40 3.97 13.44
CA MET A 51 10.58 5.33 13.97
C MET A 51 11.73 6.09 13.29
N THR A 52 12.66 5.40 12.64
CA THR A 52 13.77 6.02 11.89
C THR A 52 13.31 6.96 10.77
N TYR A 53 12.12 6.71 10.20
CA TYR A 53 11.54 7.55 9.15
C TYR A 53 11.29 8.99 9.61
N TYR A 54 11.16 9.18 10.93
CA TYR A 54 10.85 10.46 11.55
C TYR A 54 12.03 11.03 12.35
N VAL A 55 13.23 10.46 12.19
CA VAL A 55 14.46 11.02 12.78
C VAL A 55 14.96 12.26 12.03
N PRO A 56 15.03 12.27 10.68
CA PRO A 56 15.51 13.45 9.96
C PRO A 56 14.61 14.67 10.22
N ASN A 57 15.22 15.83 10.47
CA ASN A 57 14.57 17.12 10.68
C ASN A 57 15.32 18.24 9.92
N TYR A 58 14.83 19.47 9.94
CA TYR A 58 15.45 20.58 9.19
C TYR A 58 16.41 21.46 9.99
N ALA A 59 16.76 21.09 11.22
CA ALA A 59 17.60 21.91 12.12
C ALA A 59 18.97 22.27 11.51
N PHE A 60 19.52 21.41 10.65
CA PHE A 60 20.82 21.62 10.01
C PHE A 60 20.75 21.87 8.50
N GLY A 61 19.57 22.25 8.01
CA GLY A 61 19.28 22.55 6.61
C GLY A 61 18.31 21.55 5.98
N PHE A 62 18.06 21.74 4.69
CA PHE A 62 17.10 20.91 3.95
C PHE A 62 17.65 19.50 3.71
N VAL A 63 16.92 18.48 4.18
CA VAL A 63 17.25 17.06 4.04
C VAL A 63 16.05 16.23 3.57
N ARG A 64 16.32 15.10 2.92
CA ARG A 64 15.30 14.06 2.66
C ARG A 64 14.63 13.60 3.97
N ARG A 65 13.32 13.34 3.92
CA ARG A 65 12.48 12.90 5.06
C ARG A 65 12.36 13.88 6.23
N GLY A 66 12.84 15.12 6.08
CA GLY A 66 12.93 16.08 7.18
C GLY A 66 11.60 16.51 7.79
N LEU A 67 10.49 16.52 7.04
CA LEU A 67 9.22 17.07 7.54
C LEU A 67 8.65 16.22 8.69
N GLY A 68 8.84 14.90 8.65
CA GLY A 68 8.36 14.00 9.68
C GLY A 68 9.00 14.27 11.05
N GLY A 69 10.32 14.40 11.08
CA GLY A 69 11.04 14.75 12.30
C GLY A 69 10.83 16.19 12.71
N GLU A 70 10.70 17.13 11.76
CA GLU A 70 10.39 18.53 12.08
C GLU A 70 9.11 18.65 12.91
N ILE A 71 8.04 17.92 12.53
CA ILE A 71 6.77 17.90 13.27
C ILE A 71 6.96 17.40 14.72
N ILE A 72 7.81 16.39 14.92
CA ILE A 72 8.11 15.87 16.27
C ILE A 72 8.84 16.93 17.10
N HIS A 73 9.77 17.67 16.52
CA HIS A 73 10.56 18.70 17.22
C HIS A 73 9.78 20.01 17.47
N LEU A 74 8.56 20.15 16.93
CA LEU A 74 7.63 21.21 17.35
C LEU A 74 7.04 20.97 18.75
N LEU A 75 7.16 19.74 19.27
CA LEU A 75 6.70 19.34 20.59
C LEU A 75 7.86 19.39 21.61
N PRO A 76 7.57 19.46 22.91
CA PRO A 76 8.61 19.38 23.94
C PRO A 76 9.41 18.08 23.83
N ASP A 77 10.71 18.12 24.15
CA ASP A 77 11.61 16.96 24.06
C ASP A 77 11.12 15.73 24.85
N ALA A 78 10.42 15.98 25.97
CA ALA A 78 9.81 14.93 26.78
C ALA A 78 8.78 14.08 26.00
N ASP A 79 8.17 14.65 24.96
CA ASP A 79 7.15 14.02 24.13
C ASP A 79 7.70 13.39 22.85
N TYR A 80 9.02 13.39 22.62
CA TYR A 80 9.64 12.88 21.40
C TYR A 80 9.16 11.47 21.03
N PHE A 81 9.22 10.52 21.98
CA PHE A 81 8.84 9.14 21.72
C PHE A 81 7.32 8.97 21.55
N PRO A 82 6.45 9.52 22.43
CA PRO A 82 5.01 9.55 22.17
C PRO A 82 4.65 10.12 20.79
N ALA A 83 5.30 11.21 20.38
CA ALA A 83 5.11 11.82 19.07
C ALA A 83 5.57 10.90 17.94
N ALA A 84 6.77 10.30 18.04
CA ALA A 84 7.29 9.38 17.05
C ALA A 84 6.43 8.11 16.90
N TYR A 85 5.94 7.53 18.00
CA TYR A 85 4.98 6.42 17.97
C TYR A 85 3.66 6.83 17.31
N THR A 86 3.18 8.05 17.59
CA THR A 86 1.98 8.59 16.97
C THR A 86 2.18 8.76 15.47
N MET A 87 3.31 9.36 15.05
CA MET A 87 3.67 9.53 13.64
C MET A 87 3.80 8.17 12.92
N MET A 88 4.32 7.14 13.60
CA MET A 88 4.39 5.79 13.07
C MET A 88 3.00 5.16 12.85
N TRP A 89 2.09 5.23 13.83
CA TRP A 89 0.79 4.57 13.75
C TRP A 89 -0.30 5.38 13.04
N ALA A 90 -0.18 6.71 12.96
CA ALA A 90 -1.16 7.56 12.30
C ALA A 90 -1.40 7.20 10.81
N PRO A 91 -0.39 6.89 9.97
CA PRO A 91 -0.60 6.40 8.62
C PRO A 91 -1.45 5.13 8.56
N VAL A 92 -1.28 4.21 9.52
CA VAL A 92 -2.08 2.97 9.63
C VAL A 92 -3.54 3.30 9.89
N VAL A 93 -3.83 4.18 10.85
CA VAL A 93 -5.21 4.58 11.17
C VAL A 93 -5.88 5.24 9.98
N VAL A 94 -5.20 6.17 9.31
CA VAL A 94 -5.73 6.86 8.12
C VAL A 94 -5.98 5.87 6.98
N TRP A 95 -5.08 4.91 6.76
CA TRP A 95 -5.26 3.86 5.78
C TRP A 95 -6.43 2.93 6.07
N LEU A 96 -6.58 2.48 7.31
CA LEU A 96 -7.72 1.65 7.70
C LEU A 96 -9.05 2.40 7.54
N ALA A 97 -9.08 3.71 7.82
CA ALA A 97 -10.24 4.54 7.56
C ALA A 97 -10.54 4.67 6.06
N ALA A 98 -9.52 4.88 5.23
CA ALA A 98 -9.68 4.93 3.77
C ALA A 98 -10.16 3.59 3.19
N LEU A 99 -9.62 2.47 3.66
CA LEU A 99 -10.09 1.12 3.34
C LEU A 99 -11.55 0.92 3.76
N GLY A 100 -11.92 1.34 4.96
CA GLY A 100 -13.30 1.34 5.43
C GLY A 100 -14.23 2.14 4.51
N GLY A 101 -13.79 3.31 4.07
CA GLY A 101 -14.50 4.14 3.08
C GLY A 101 -14.67 3.44 1.71
N LEU A 102 -13.63 2.74 1.24
CA LEU A 102 -13.71 1.95 0.00
C LEU A 102 -14.67 0.76 0.14
N VAL A 103 -14.61 0.03 1.25
CA VAL A 103 -15.54 -1.07 1.56
C VAL A 103 -16.97 -0.55 1.62
N TRP A 104 -17.19 0.57 2.30
CA TRP A 104 -18.48 1.23 2.35
C TRP A 104 -18.97 1.61 0.95
N LEU A 105 -18.11 2.18 0.10
CA LEU A 105 -18.45 2.50 -1.29
C LEU A 105 -18.92 1.28 -2.08
N ILE A 106 -18.19 0.16 -1.98
CA ILE A 106 -18.52 -1.10 -2.70
C ILE A 106 -19.92 -1.60 -2.27
N LEU A 107 -20.21 -1.57 -0.98
CA LEU A 107 -21.47 -2.04 -0.41
C LEU A 107 -22.63 -1.07 -0.61
N SER A 108 -22.37 0.22 -0.82
CA SER A 108 -23.40 1.27 -0.93
C SER A 108 -23.73 1.67 -2.37
N SER A 109 -22.92 1.29 -3.37
CA SER A 109 -23.12 1.75 -4.75
C SER A 109 -24.18 0.99 -5.57
N GLY A 110 -25.01 0.16 -4.95
CA GLY A 110 -26.08 -0.60 -5.62
C GLY A 110 -26.82 -1.58 -4.71
N GLU A 111 -27.56 -2.52 -5.29
CA GLU A 111 -28.19 -3.61 -4.53
C GLU A 111 -27.13 -4.51 -3.89
N LYS A 112 -27.43 -5.07 -2.71
CA LYS A 112 -26.49 -5.95 -2.01
C LYS A 112 -26.40 -7.31 -2.70
N THR A 113 -25.47 -7.43 -3.65
CA THR A 113 -25.21 -8.69 -4.37
C THR A 113 -24.09 -9.50 -3.70
N PRO A 114 -24.04 -10.83 -3.90
CA PRO A 114 -22.97 -11.66 -3.35
C PRO A 114 -21.57 -11.20 -3.77
N ARG A 115 -21.38 -10.76 -5.02
CA ARG A 115 -20.08 -10.27 -5.52
C ARG A 115 -19.62 -9.00 -4.83
N ARG A 116 -20.52 -8.05 -4.55
CA ARG A 116 -20.18 -6.84 -3.77
C ARG A 116 -19.71 -7.21 -2.37
N VAL A 117 -20.39 -8.14 -1.71
CA VAL A 117 -20.00 -8.62 -0.38
C VAL A 117 -18.64 -9.35 -0.46
N MET A 118 -18.44 -10.21 -1.45
CA MET A 118 -17.17 -10.90 -1.66
C MET A 118 -16.03 -9.91 -1.90
N LEU A 119 -16.22 -8.91 -2.76
CA LEU A 119 -15.21 -7.89 -3.05
C LEU A 119 -14.90 -7.04 -1.81
N ALA A 120 -15.93 -6.63 -1.07
CA ALA A 120 -15.81 -5.87 0.17
C ALA A 120 -15.02 -6.63 1.24
N LEU A 121 -15.16 -7.96 1.32
CA LEU A 121 -14.42 -8.82 2.24
C LEU A 121 -13.01 -9.18 1.72
N LEU A 122 -12.80 -9.21 0.41
CA LEU A 122 -11.49 -9.43 -0.20
C LEU A 122 -10.55 -8.25 0.06
N VAL A 123 -11.04 -7.02 -0.11
CA VAL A 123 -10.21 -5.80 -0.07
C VAL A 123 -9.34 -5.70 1.19
N PRO A 124 -9.86 -5.90 2.43
CA PRO A 124 -9.06 -5.81 3.65
C PRO A 124 -7.94 -6.85 3.79
N VAL A 125 -8.03 -7.98 3.09
CA VAL A 125 -7.05 -9.08 3.18
C VAL A 125 -6.04 -9.09 2.03
N LEU A 126 -6.19 -8.20 1.04
CA LEU A 126 -5.23 -8.13 -0.06
C LEU A 126 -3.82 -7.77 0.44
N PRO A 127 -2.76 -8.13 -0.31
CA PRO A 127 -1.36 -7.98 0.14
C PRO A 127 -0.92 -6.56 0.51
N PHE A 128 -1.67 -5.53 0.11
CA PHE A 128 -1.41 -4.12 0.39
C PHE A 128 -2.33 -3.52 1.47
N ALA A 129 -3.22 -4.33 2.07
CA ALA A 129 -4.29 -3.84 2.93
C ALA A 129 -3.94 -3.91 4.42
N LEU A 130 -4.65 -4.73 5.21
CA LEU A 130 -4.51 -4.75 6.67
C LEU A 130 -3.14 -5.28 7.12
N SER A 131 -2.77 -6.47 6.64
CA SER A 131 -1.50 -7.11 7.02
C SER A 131 -0.31 -6.19 6.69
N TYR A 132 -0.31 -5.63 5.49
CA TYR A 132 0.67 -4.63 5.05
C TYR A 132 0.84 -3.48 6.05
N ALA A 133 -0.27 -2.85 6.43
CA ALA A 133 -0.23 -1.68 7.30
C ALA A 133 0.23 -2.00 8.73
N LEU A 134 -0.08 -3.19 9.25
CA LEU A 134 0.31 -3.60 10.60
C LEU A 134 1.78 -4.00 10.71
N TYR A 135 2.36 -4.62 9.69
CA TYR A 135 3.79 -4.96 9.67
C TYR A 135 4.67 -3.82 9.16
N THR A 136 4.07 -2.89 8.41
CA THR A 136 4.78 -1.82 7.69
C THR A 136 4.08 -0.47 7.91
N PRO A 137 4.10 0.08 9.14
CA PRO A 137 3.50 1.38 9.48
C PRO A 137 4.32 2.55 8.89
N ARG A 138 4.43 2.60 7.57
CA ARG A 138 5.23 3.57 6.80
C ARG A 138 4.38 4.78 6.38
N PRO A 139 5.02 5.95 6.13
CA PRO A 139 4.35 7.14 5.59
C PRO A 139 3.62 6.92 4.25
N GLU A 140 4.04 5.95 3.45
CA GLU A 140 3.42 5.62 2.14
C GLU A 140 1.91 5.31 2.25
N LEU A 141 1.46 4.82 3.41
CA LEU A 141 0.04 4.57 3.69
C LEU A 141 -0.82 5.84 3.59
N TYR A 142 -0.26 7.03 3.87
CA TYR A 142 -0.96 8.30 3.63
C TYR A 142 -1.20 8.53 2.14
N ALA A 143 -0.20 8.23 1.30
CA ALA A 143 -0.32 8.40 -0.15
C ALA A 143 -1.30 7.40 -0.76
N MET A 144 -1.27 6.16 -0.27
CA MET A 144 -2.26 5.13 -0.64
C MET A 144 -3.67 5.58 -0.26
N SER A 145 -3.85 6.16 0.93
CA SER A 145 -5.13 6.72 1.38
C SER A 145 -5.59 7.88 0.49
N ALA A 146 -4.68 8.80 0.15
CA ALA A 146 -4.97 9.92 -0.75
C ALA A 146 -5.38 9.44 -2.14
N LEU A 147 -4.77 8.35 -2.64
CA LEU A 147 -5.13 7.76 -3.93
C LEU A 147 -6.51 7.10 -3.88
N VAL A 148 -6.87 6.42 -2.78
CA VAL A 148 -8.22 5.90 -2.57
C VAL A 148 -9.24 7.04 -2.62
N VAL A 149 -9.00 8.13 -1.87
CA VAL A 149 -9.89 9.30 -1.85
C VAL A 149 -10.02 9.92 -3.23
N LEU A 150 -8.91 10.13 -3.95
CA LEU A 150 -8.94 10.63 -5.33
C LEU A 150 -9.75 9.69 -6.23
N GLY A 151 -9.49 8.39 -6.19
CA GLY A 151 -10.19 7.40 -6.99
C GLY A 151 -11.70 7.41 -6.73
N ILE A 152 -12.12 7.42 -5.47
CA ILE A 152 -13.52 7.55 -5.08
C ILE A 152 -14.11 8.85 -5.63
N ALA A 153 -13.43 9.99 -5.46
CA ALA A 153 -13.89 11.27 -5.98
C ALA A 153 -14.09 11.23 -7.50
N LEU A 154 -13.14 10.68 -8.25
CA LEU A 154 -13.21 10.57 -9.71
C LEU A 154 -14.37 9.70 -10.21
N THR A 155 -14.85 8.75 -9.42
CA THR A 155 -16.07 7.97 -9.76
C THR A 155 -17.37 8.75 -9.54
N ARG A 156 -17.35 9.84 -8.77
CA ARG A 156 -18.54 10.59 -8.36
C ARG A 156 -18.65 11.96 -9.02
N LEU A 157 -17.52 12.62 -9.28
CA LEU A 157 -17.47 13.95 -9.86
C LEU A 157 -17.83 13.92 -11.35
N GLN A 158 -18.73 14.82 -11.76
CA GLN A 158 -19.19 14.96 -13.15
C GLN A 158 -18.67 16.23 -13.85
N SER A 159 -18.07 17.16 -13.07
CA SER A 159 -17.58 18.44 -13.59
C SER A 159 -16.07 18.39 -13.79
N ASP A 160 -15.62 18.80 -14.98
CA ASP A 160 -14.21 18.99 -15.31
C ASP A 160 -13.46 19.83 -14.27
N ARG A 161 -14.09 20.89 -13.75
CA ARG A 161 -13.49 21.77 -12.73
C ARG A 161 -13.27 21.02 -11.42
N ALA A 162 -14.27 20.27 -10.98
CA ALA A 162 -14.18 19.51 -9.73
C ALA A 162 -13.12 18.40 -9.84
N VAL A 163 -13.04 17.72 -10.99
CA VAL A 163 -11.99 16.71 -11.26
C VAL A 163 -10.60 17.35 -11.21
N LEU A 164 -10.42 18.50 -11.86
CA LEU A 164 -9.15 19.24 -11.81
C LEU A 164 -8.78 19.65 -10.38
N MET A 165 -9.72 20.18 -9.60
CA MET A 165 -9.48 20.55 -8.20
C MET A 165 -9.08 19.33 -7.35
N ALA A 166 -9.75 18.19 -7.53
CA ALA A 166 -9.38 16.95 -6.84
C ALA A 166 -7.97 16.49 -7.23
N SER A 167 -7.60 16.59 -8.51
CA SER A 167 -6.24 16.29 -8.98
C SER A 167 -5.19 17.23 -8.39
N ILE A 168 -5.47 18.53 -8.28
CA ILE A 168 -4.57 19.52 -7.65
C ILE A 168 -4.37 19.19 -6.17
N VAL A 169 -5.46 18.97 -5.42
CA VAL A 169 -5.39 18.64 -3.99
C VAL A 169 -4.59 17.37 -3.77
N TYR A 170 -4.84 16.34 -4.58
CA TYR A 170 -4.05 15.10 -4.55
C TYR A 170 -2.56 15.38 -4.83
N GLY A 171 -2.24 16.09 -5.92
CA GLY A 171 -0.86 16.38 -6.30
C GLY A 171 -0.09 17.15 -5.23
N VAL A 172 -0.71 18.20 -4.65
CA VAL A 172 -0.13 18.96 -3.53
C VAL A 172 0.05 18.07 -2.31
N THR A 173 -0.92 17.21 -1.99
CA THR A 173 -0.79 16.25 -0.88
C THR A 173 0.42 15.33 -1.09
N ILE A 174 0.58 14.77 -2.29
CA ILE A 174 1.73 13.92 -2.63
C ILE A 174 3.06 14.69 -2.56
N ALA A 175 3.08 15.97 -2.96
CA ALA A 175 4.27 16.83 -2.83
C ALA A 175 4.68 17.07 -1.36
N VAL A 176 3.71 17.32 -0.47
CA VAL A 176 3.97 17.45 0.97
C VAL A 176 4.45 16.12 1.55
N LEU A 177 3.81 15.01 1.18
CA LEU A 177 4.22 13.68 1.63
C LEU A 177 5.62 13.29 1.14
N ALA A 178 6.08 13.81 -0.01
CA ALA A 178 7.44 13.63 -0.48
C ALA A 178 8.49 14.16 0.53
N LEU A 179 8.14 15.20 1.30
CA LEU A 179 9.02 15.76 2.34
C LEU A 179 9.10 14.87 3.59
N VAL A 180 8.10 14.02 3.81
CA VAL A 180 8.10 12.98 4.87
C VAL A 180 8.81 11.74 4.37
N HIS A 181 8.53 11.31 3.14
CA HIS A 181 9.22 10.23 2.48
C HIS A 181 9.31 10.47 0.97
N GLU A 182 10.55 10.67 0.50
CA GLU A 182 10.92 11.03 -0.86
C GLU A 182 10.48 10.02 -1.93
N GLY A 183 10.27 8.75 -1.56
CA GLY A 183 9.82 7.70 -2.50
C GLY A 183 8.35 7.82 -2.88
N ILE A 184 7.53 8.46 -2.04
CA ILE A 184 6.07 8.46 -2.15
C ILE A 184 5.55 8.86 -3.53
N PRO A 185 6.01 9.98 -4.15
CA PRO A 185 5.47 10.35 -5.45
C PRO A 185 5.72 9.31 -6.55
N LEU A 186 6.81 8.54 -6.48
CA LEU A 186 7.06 7.44 -7.40
C LEU A 186 6.11 6.28 -7.11
N GLU A 187 5.93 5.93 -5.83
CA GLU A 187 5.11 4.83 -5.31
C GLU A 187 3.65 4.86 -5.81
N VAL A 188 3.06 6.05 -5.92
CA VAL A 188 1.64 6.21 -6.33
C VAL A 188 1.44 6.84 -7.71
N ALA A 189 2.52 7.12 -8.46
CA ALA A 189 2.43 7.73 -9.79
C ALA A 189 1.60 6.89 -10.77
N LEU A 190 1.83 5.58 -10.79
CA LEU A 190 1.08 4.64 -11.63
C LEU A 190 -0.42 4.67 -11.31
N GLY A 191 -0.80 4.62 -10.03
CA GLY A 191 -2.19 4.61 -9.61
C GLY A 191 -2.90 5.93 -9.93
N GLY A 192 -2.26 7.06 -9.67
CA GLY A 192 -2.79 8.38 -10.04
C GLY A 192 -3.00 8.52 -11.55
N ALA A 193 -2.04 8.06 -12.35
CA ALA A 193 -2.14 8.05 -13.81
C ALA A 193 -3.27 7.15 -14.32
N LEU A 194 -3.41 5.94 -13.75
CA LEU A 194 -4.51 5.02 -14.09
C LEU A 194 -5.87 5.59 -13.70
N ALA A 195 -5.99 6.16 -12.49
CA ALA A 195 -7.22 6.75 -11.99
C ALA A 195 -7.77 7.84 -12.93
N ILE A 196 -6.91 8.77 -13.36
CA ILE A 196 -7.28 9.89 -14.24
C ILE A 196 -7.55 9.42 -15.67
N SER A 197 -6.85 8.39 -16.12
CA SER A 197 -7.06 7.83 -17.47
C SER A 197 -8.36 7.04 -17.60
N ILE A 198 -8.78 6.34 -16.54
CA ILE A 198 -9.84 5.33 -16.59
C ILE A 198 -11.15 5.82 -15.97
N LEU A 199 -11.11 6.40 -14.76
CA LEU A 199 -12.32 6.65 -13.98
C LEU A 199 -13.18 7.80 -14.53
N PRO A 200 -12.63 8.99 -14.88
CA PRO A 200 -13.43 10.07 -15.43
C PRO A 200 -13.59 9.92 -16.96
N ALA A 201 -14.54 9.07 -17.36
CA ALA A 201 -14.80 8.74 -18.78
C ALA A 201 -15.20 9.96 -19.63
N HIS A 202 -15.85 10.96 -19.02
CA HIS A 202 -16.35 12.16 -19.70
C HIS A 202 -15.26 13.18 -20.10
N LEU A 203 -14.04 13.09 -19.53
CA LEU A 203 -13.02 14.11 -19.77
C LEU A 203 -12.49 14.10 -21.21
N ALA A 204 -12.46 15.29 -21.81
CA ALA A 204 -11.75 15.51 -23.07
C ALA A 204 -10.23 15.25 -22.92
N PRO A 205 -9.53 14.82 -23.98
CA PRO A 205 -8.11 14.46 -23.91
C PRO A 205 -7.20 15.55 -23.33
N GLY A 206 -7.41 16.82 -23.68
CA GLY A 206 -6.63 17.94 -23.15
C GLY A 206 -6.83 18.16 -21.66
N ARG A 207 -8.08 18.10 -21.17
CA ARG A 207 -8.41 18.22 -19.75
C ARG A 207 -7.87 17.04 -18.94
N ARG A 208 -7.94 15.82 -19.49
CA ARG A 208 -7.34 14.63 -18.87
C ARG A 208 -5.83 14.80 -18.68
N ARG A 209 -5.11 15.30 -19.70
CA ARG A 209 -3.67 15.58 -19.60
C ARG A 209 -3.38 16.62 -18.52
N LEU A 210 -4.16 17.71 -18.47
CA LEU A 210 -4.02 18.73 -17.43
C LEU A 210 -4.23 18.15 -16.02
N CYS A 211 -5.26 17.33 -15.83
CA CYS A 211 -5.51 16.67 -14.54
C CYS A 211 -4.35 15.73 -14.18
N ALA A 212 -3.82 14.96 -15.13
CA ALA A 212 -2.68 14.08 -14.90
C ALA A 212 -1.42 14.88 -14.50
N VAL A 213 -1.14 15.99 -15.17
CA VAL A 213 -0.04 16.90 -14.81
C VAL A 213 -0.27 17.52 -13.42
N ALA A 214 -1.49 17.94 -13.10
CA ALA A 214 -1.82 18.50 -11.79
C ALA A 214 -1.67 17.47 -10.66
N ALA A 215 -2.01 16.21 -10.91
CA ALA A 215 -1.91 15.13 -9.92
C ALA A 215 -0.49 14.59 -9.72
N LEU A 216 0.33 14.55 -10.77
CA LEU A 216 1.66 13.93 -10.72
C LEU A 216 2.79 14.96 -10.64
N GLY A 217 2.62 16.10 -11.29
CA GLY A 217 3.63 17.14 -11.45
C GLY A 217 4.17 17.67 -10.12
N PRO A 218 3.33 18.08 -9.15
CA PRO A 218 3.82 18.61 -7.88
C PRO A 218 4.69 17.60 -7.10
N GLY A 219 4.27 16.33 -7.06
CA GLY A 219 5.04 15.26 -6.41
C GLY A 219 6.39 15.00 -7.09
N LEU A 220 6.41 14.91 -8.43
CA LEU A 220 7.65 14.73 -9.19
C LEU A 220 8.60 15.93 -9.03
N ALA A 221 8.06 17.15 -9.01
CA ALA A 221 8.84 18.36 -8.76
C ALA A 221 9.42 18.37 -7.33
N ALA A 222 8.66 17.92 -6.33
CA ALA A 222 9.13 17.79 -4.96
C ALA A 222 10.30 16.79 -4.86
N ILE A 223 10.21 15.62 -5.50
CA ILE A 223 11.33 14.65 -5.54
C ILE A 223 12.55 15.27 -6.21
N ALA A 224 12.38 15.92 -7.37
CA ALA A 224 13.50 16.55 -8.06
C ALA A 224 14.17 17.62 -7.18
N THR A 225 13.38 18.39 -6.44
CA THR A 225 13.86 19.39 -5.48
C THR A 225 14.61 18.74 -4.31
N ILE A 226 14.07 17.66 -3.73
CA ILE A 226 14.76 16.88 -2.69
C ILE A 226 16.09 16.35 -3.21
N ALA A 227 16.11 15.74 -4.40
CA ALA A 227 17.33 15.20 -4.99
C ALA A 227 18.38 16.27 -5.30
N ALA A 228 17.97 17.48 -5.71
CA ALA A 228 18.88 18.56 -6.06
C ALA A 228 19.43 19.33 -4.85
N PHE A 229 18.61 19.51 -3.79
CA PHE A 229 18.92 20.42 -2.69
C PHE A 229 19.12 19.73 -1.33
N SER A 230 18.86 18.42 -1.20
CA SER A 230 19.09 17.70 0.06
C SER A 230 20.56 17.69 0.44
N ARG A 231 20.86 18.11 1.67
CA ARG A 231 22.15 17.87 2.30
C ARG A 231 22.34 16.39 2.63
N ASN A 232 23.59 15.95 2.59
CA ASN A 232 24.00 14.56 2.85
C ASN A 232 25.25 14.51 3.75
N ASP A 233 25.44 15.55 4.57
CA ASP A 233 26.62 15.80 5.41
C ASP A 233 26.22 16.21 6.84
N VAL A 234 25.07 15.73 7.30
CA VAL A 234 24.44 16.19 8.55
C VAL A 234 24.09 15.04 9.50
N GLY A 235 24.29 13.78 9.10
CA GLY A 235 23.95 12.62 9.91
C GLY A 235 24.65 12.58 11.27
N THR A 236 25.90 13.05 11.37
CA THR A 236 26.60 13.15 12.66
C THR A 236 25.93 14.13 13.62
N ARG A 237 25.54 15.31 13.13
CA ARG A 237 24.86 16.34 13.93
C ARG A 237 23.43 15.97 14.28
N LEU A 238 22.72 15.31 13.37
CA LEU A 238 21.38 14.78 13.65
C LEU A 238 21.42 13.67 14.70
N CYS A 239 22.42 12.79 14.66
CA CYS A 239 22.61 11.75 15.67
C CYS A 239 22.71 12.33 17.09
N GLU A 240 23.42 13.45 17.28
CA GLU A 240 23.55 14.13 18.59
C GLU A 240 22.22 14.64 19.17
N GLN A 241 21.20 14.84 18.34
CA GLN A 241 19.87 15.31 18.77
C GLN A 241 18.92 14.16 19.15
N ILE A 242 19.27 12.91 18.81
CA ILE A 242 18.37 11.78 19.05
C ILE A 242 18.36 11.45 20.54
N PRO A 243 17.19 11.42 21.22
CA PRO A 243 17.15 11.05 22.62
C PRO A 243 17.40 9.55 22.83
N HIS A 244 18.05 9.22 23.94
CA HIS A 244 18.26 7.83 24.36
C HIS A 244 16.96 7.22 24.93
N ARG A 245 16.69 5.96 24.58
CA ARG A 245 15.62 5.16 25.19
C ARG A 245 15.79 3.69 24.84
N GLN A 246 15.62 2.84 25.84
CA GLN A 246 15.56 1.40 25.65
C GLN A 246 14.24 0.99 24.99
N LEU A 247 14.33 0.41 23.78
CA LEU A 247 13.21 -0.14 23.02
C LEU A 247 13.39 -1.64 22.80
N ASP A 248 12.30 -2.35 22.53
CA ASP A 248 12.39 -3.75 22.12
C ASP A 248 13.05 -3.87 20.74
N GLU A 249 14.01 -4.78 20.64
CA GLU A 249 14.73 -5.09 19.40
C GLU A 249 14.12 -6.36 18.77
N PRO A 250 13.56 -6.26 17.56
CA PRO A 250 12.91 -7.39 16.90
C PRO A 250 13.90 -8.33 16.20
N PHE A 251 15.19 -7.98 16.15
CA PHE A 251 16.24 -8.73 15.47
C PHE A 251 17.15 -9.40 16.51
N PRO A 252 16.73 -10.52 17.10
CA PRO A 252 17.61 -11.25 17.99
C PRO A 252 18.79 -11.77 17.17
N SER A 253 20.01 -11.56 17.67
CA SER A 253 21.22 -12.16 17.09
C SER A 253 21.16 -13.70 17.07
N ASP A 254 20.25 -14.30 17.85
CA ASP A 254 19.93 -15.73 17.87
C ASP A 254 18.40 -15.97 17.75
N PRO A 255 17.91 -16.31 16.55
CA PRO A 255 16.50 -16.64 16.32
C PRO A 255 15.98 -17.81 17.16
N MET A 256 16.87 -18.74 17.56
CA MET A 256 16.50 -19.91 18.36
C MET A 256 16.32 -19.57 19.84
N ALA A 257 17.14 -18.66 20.38
CA ALA A 257 16.95 -18.13 21.73
C ALA A 257 15.63 -17.36 21.86
N TYR A 258 15.24 -16.62 20.81
CA TYR A 258 13.97 -15.91 20.74
C TYR A 258 12.78 -16.87 20.76
N LEU A 259 12.78 -17.91 19.93
CA LEU A 259 11.74 -18.95 19.91
C LEU A 259 11.67 -19.74 21.23
N ALA A 260 12.79 -19.85 21.96
CA ALA A 260 12.85 -20.46 23.28
C ALA A 260 12.39 -19.54 24.43
N GLY A 261 11.87 -18.34 24.12
CA GLY A 261 11.35 -17.39 25.11
C GLY A 261 12.42 -16.67 25.93
N ARG A 262 13.70 -16.71 25.51
CA ARG A 262 14.79 -16.05 26.22
C ARG A 262 14.89 -14.58 25.80
N THR A 263 14.08 -13.77 26.47
CA THR A 263 14.06 -12.28 26.61
C THR A 263 14.06 -11.43 25.33
N PRO A 264 13.24 -10.35 25.29
CA PRO A 264 13.41 -9.31 24.28
C PRO A 264 14.78 -8.65 24.51
N THR A 265 15.64 -8.64 23.48
CA THR A 265 16.82 -7.78 23.50
C THR A 265 16.31 -6.34 23.51
N LYS A 266 16.65 -5.59 24.57
CA LYS A 266 16.42 -4.15 24.56
C LYS A 266 17.62 -3.50 23.87
N THR A 267 17.36 -2.57 22.98
CA THR A 267 18.39 -1.77 22.32
C THR A 267 18.15 -0.30 22.61
N ASP A 268 19.23 0.47 22.77
CA ASP A 268 19.13 1.91 22.91
C ASP A 268 18.84 2.53 21.54
N PHE A 269 17.70 3.23 21.41
CA PHE A 269 17.25 3.79 20.14
C PHE A 269 18.29 4.72 19.50
N HIS A 270 18.88 5.63 20.27
CA HIS A 270 19.96 6.49 19.77
C HIS A 270 21.11 5.66 19.21
N SER A 271 21.64 4.73 20.01
CA SER A 271 22.78 3.90 19.60
C SER A 271 22.46 3.06 18.36
N TRP A 272 21.25 2.49 18.29
CA TRP A 272 20.79 1.70 17.16
C TRP A 272 20.72 2.57 15.89
N VAL A 273 20.04 3.73 15.94
CA VAL A 273 19.93 4.63 14.78
C VAL A 273 21.31 5.16 14.35
N CYS A 274 22.15 5.58 15.29
CA CYS A 274 23.45 6.16 14.99
C CYS A 274 24.49 5.16 14.49
N ASN A 275 24.37 3.87 14.82
CA ASN A 275 25.31 2.83 14.39
C ASN A 275 24.83 2.09 13.13
N PHE A 276 23.54 1.72 13.08
CA PHE A 276 22.98 0.95 11.96
C PHE A 276 22.43 1.83 10.84
N GLU A 277 21.80 2.97 11.17
CA GLU A 277 21.08 3.81 10.20
C GLU A 277 21.71 5.19 9.98
N ARG A 278 22.95 5.41 10.45
CA ARG A 278 23.73 6.63 10.11
C ARG A 278 23.76 6.89 8.61
N THR A 279 23.72 5.81 7.83
CA THR A 279 23.71 5.84 6.37
C THR A 279 22.39 6.34 5.78
N ILE A 280 21.23 6.27 6.45
CA ILE A 280 19.96 6.73 5.86
C ILE A 280 19.94 8.25 5.64
N VAL A 281 20.48 9.00 6.60
CA VAL A 281 20.45 10.47 6.57
C VAL A 281 21.44 11.02 5.56
N ASP A 282 22.63 10.43 5.50
CA ASP A 282 23.70 10.86 4.58
C ASP A 282 23.64 10.11 3.23
N ALA A 283 22.67 9.21 3.02
CA ALA A 283 22.57 8.40 1.81
C ALA A 283 22.26 9.24 0.57
N ARG A 284 23.16 9.14 -0.40
CA ARG A 284 22.99 9.64 -1.76
C ARG A 284 22.32 8.59 -2.64
N VAL A 285 21.82 9.03 -3.79
CA VAL A 285 21.25 8.13 -4.82
C VAL A 285 22.26 7.07 -5.26
N THR A 286 23.54 7.43 -5.36
CA THR A 286 24.64 6.52 -5.71
C THR A 286 24.79 5.37 -4.72
N ASP A 287 24.53 5.62 -3.44
CA ASP A 287 24.64 4.60 -2.39
C ASP A 287 23.52 3.57 -2.53
N GLY A 288 22.32 4.01 -2.94
CA GLY A 288 21.21 3.12 -3.30
C GLY A 288 21.53 2.23 -4.50
N LEU A 289 22.10 2.81 -5.57
CA LEU A 289 22.55 2.04 -6.75
C LEU A 289 23.64 1.02 -6.38
N HIS A 290 24.61 1.43 -5.57
CA HIS A 290 25.67 0.54 -5.09
C HIS A 290 25.08 -0.59 -4.25
N LYS A 291 24.18 -0.27 -3.30
CA LYS A 291 23.48 -1.25 -2.45
C LYS A 291 22.78 -2.31 -3.29
N VAL A 292 21.97 -1.91 -4.27
CA VAL A 292 21.30 -2.85 -5.20
C VAL A 292 22.31 -3.69 -5.98
N GLY A 293 23.39 -3.08 -6.48
CA GLY A 293 24.45 -3.78 -7.20
C GLY A 293 25.17 -4.84 -6.35
N THR A 294 25.45 -4.54 -5.08
CA THR A 294 26.15 -5.45 -4.15
C THR A 294 25.24 -6.51 -3.53
N PHE A 295 23.93 -6.32 -3.57
CA PHE A 295 22.96 -7.22 -2.94
C PHE A 295 22.87 -8.59 -3.64
N GLY A 296 23.24 -8.63 -4.92
CA GLY A 296 23.26 -9.84 -5.74
C GLY A 296 21.95 -10.11 -6.46
N ALA A 297 22.06 -10.62 -7.69
CA ALA A 297 20.90 -10.86 -8.55
C ALA A 297 19.94 -11.94 -8.03
N GLY A 298 20.45 -12.96 -7.32
CA GLY A 298 19.64 -14.08 -6.82
C GLY A 298 18.51 -13.64 -5.87
N PRO A 299 18.82 -12.99 -4.74
CA PRO A 299 17.81 -12.48 -3.81
C PRO A 299 16.84 -11.49 -4.46
N LEU A 300 17.34 -10.58 -5.32
CA LEU A 300 16.49 -9.63 -6.05
C LEU A 300 15.49 -10.33 -6.97
N LEU A 301 15.94 -11.33 -7.75
CA LEU A 301 15.08 -12.11 -8.64
C LEU A 301 14.04 -12.93 -7.86
N ALA A 302 14.41 -13.49 -6.71
CA ALA A 302 13.47 -14.19 -5.83
C ALA A 302 12.39 -13.23 -5.30
N SER A 303 12.79 -12.06 -4.80
CA SER A 303 11.89 -11.01 -4.34
C SER A 303 10.99 -10.49 -5.47
N PHE A 304 11.54 -10.35 -6.69
CA PHE A 304 10.76 -10.02 -7.89
C PHE A 304 9.67 -11.06 -8.16
N ALA A 305 10.04 -12.34 -8.17
CA ALA A 305 9.12 -13.43 -8.51
C ALA A 305 7.97 -13.55 -7.50
N VAL A 306 8.27 -13.39 -6.20
CA VAL A 306 7.24 -13.34 -5.14
C VAL A 306 6.32 -12.14 -5.34
N GLY A 307 6.88 -10.96 -5.64
CA GLY A 307 6.11 -9.77 -5.95
C GLY A 307 5.16 -9.95 -7.15
N VAL A 308 5.65 -10.51 -8.25
CA VAL A 308 4.84 -10.85 -9.44
C VAL A 308 3.73 -11.83 -9.09
N LEU A 309 4.02 -12.85 -8.25
CA LEU A 309 3.01 -13.80 -7.79
C LEU A 309 1.89 -13.08 -7.03
N TYR A 310 2.22 -12.19 -6.09
CA TYR A 310 1.22 -11.39 -5.38
C TYR A 310 0.37 -10.54 -6.32
N PHE A 311 0.99 -9.91 -7.32
CA PHE A 311 0.29 -9.13 -8.34
C PHE A 311 -0.71 -9.99 -9.12
N VAL A 312 -0.25 -11.12 -9.67
CA VAL A 312 -1.07 -12.01 -10.51
C VAL A 312 -2.23 -12.60 -9.71
N VAL A 313 -1.97 -13.11 -8.50
CA VAL A 313 -3.01 -13.73 -7.66
C VAL A 313 -4.02 -12.70 -7.19
N SER A 314 -3.58 -11.49 -6.80
CA SER A 314 -4.49 -10.41 -6.37
C SER A 314 -5.37 -9.92 -7.50
N LEU A 315 -4.81 -9.75 -8.70
CA LEU A 315 -5.56 -9.35 -9.89
C LEU A 315 -6.55 -10.44 -10.30
N TRP A 316 -6.14 -11.71 -10.26
CA TRP A 316 -7.02 -12.85 -10.51
C TRP A 316 -8.18 -12.93 -9.50
N ALA A 317 -7.90 -12.78 -8.20
CA ALA A 317 -8.92 -12.80 -7.15
C ALA A 317 -9.91 -11.65 -7.32
N THR A 318 -9.39 -10.44 -7.55
CA THR A 318 -10.19 -9.25 -7.83
C THR A 318 -11.08 -9.48 -9.03
N LYS A 319 -10.53 -9.96 -10.15
CA LYS A 319 -11.30 -10.27 -11.36
C LYS A 319 -12.39 -11.29 -11.11
N SER A 320 -12.06 -12.37 -10.40
CA SER A 320 -12.95 -13.50 -10.14
C SER A 320 -14.14 -13.11 -9.28
N PHE A 321 -13.94 -12.24 -8.28
CA PHE A 321 -14.98 -11.88 -7.32
C PHE A 321 -15.69 -10.57 -7.62
N SER A 322 -15.11 -9.68 -8.43
CA SER A 322 -15.79 -8.47 -8.95
C SER A 322 -16.54 -8.69 -10.26
N GLY A 323 -16.17 -9.70 -11.06
CA GLY A 323 -16.67 -9.86 -12.42
C GLY A 323 -15.99 -8.97 -13.46
N LEU A 324 -14.84 -8.37 -13.14
CA LEU A 324 -14.10 -7.48 -14.04
C LEU A 324 -13.90 -8.10 -15.44
N ARG A 325 -14.43 -7.42 -16.46
CA ARG A 325 -14.13 -7.72 -17.86
C ARG A 325 -12.87 -6.96 -18.29
N VAL A 326 -11.75 -7.69 -18.32
CA VAL A 326 -10.44 -7.12 -18.70
C VAL A 326 -10.48 -6.49 -20.10
N SER A 327 -11.21 -7.08 -21.04
CA SER A 327 -11.38 -6.51 -22.38
C SER A 327 -12.04 -5.13 -22.36
N ALA A 328 -13.05 -4.93 -21.51
CA ALA A 328 -13.71 -3.63 -21.36
C ALA A 328 -12.76 -2.60 -20.73
N LEU A 329 -12.00 -3.00 -19.70
CA LEU A 329 -10.99 -2.14 -19.09
C LEU A 329 -9.88 -1.76 -20.10
N LEU A 330 -9.38 -2.72 -20.88
CA LEU A 330 -8.38 -2.47 -21.91
C LEU A 330 -8.90 -1.55 -23.01
N HIS A 331 -10.18 -1.66 -23.37
CA HIS A 331 -10.81 -0.76 -24.32
C HIS A 331 -10.84 0.68 -23.79
N GLU A 332 -11.14 0.88 -22.50
CA GLU A 332 -11.12 2.20 -21.85
C GLU A 332 -9.73 2.82 -21.82
N VAL A 333 -8.69 2.00 -21.73
CA VAL A 333 -7.29 2.43 -21.68
C VAL A 333 -6.73 2.69 -23.09
N ARG A 334 -7.33 2.12 -24.14
CA ARG A 334 -6.83 2.23 -25.51
C ARG A 334 -6.79 3.70 -25.94
N GLY A 335 -5.61 4.17 -26.39
CA GLY A 335 -5.38 5.58 -26.75
C GLY A 335 -5.11 6.52 -25.57
N LYS A 336 -5.08 6.02 -24.32
CA LYS A 336 -4.82 6.79 -23.09
C LYS A 336 -3.60 6.28 -22.31
N LEU A 337 -2.74 5.49 -22.96
CA LEU A 337 -1.63 4.76 -22.32
C LEU A 337 -0.43 5.63 -21.92
N THR A 338 -0.27 6.83 -22.49
CA THR A 338 0.93 7.65 -22.25
C THR A 338 1.13 7.95 -20.76
N ALA A 339 0.11 8.42 -20.05
CA ALA A 339 0.24 8.73 -18.62
C ALA A 339 0.49 7.48 -17.76
N PRO A 340 -0.26 6.36 -17.91
CA PRO A 340 0.05 5.11 -17.21
C PRO A 340 1.46 4.57 -17.48
N LEU A 341 1.96 4.65 -18.72
CA LEU A 341 3.32 4.23 -19.06
C LEU A 341 4.38 5.10 -18.37
N LEU A 342 4.17 6.42 -18.32
CA LEU A 342 5.05 7.33 -17.58
C LEU A 342 4.97 7.08 -16.06
N GLY A 343 3.78 6.82 -15.52
CA GLY A 343 3.60 6.45 -14.12
C GLY A 343 4.28 5.12 -13.76
N LEU A 344 4.26 4.15 -14.67
CA LEU A 344 5.02 2.90 -14.52
C LEU A 344 6.53 3.15 -14.61
N ALA A 345 6.98 3.97 -15.57
CA ALA A 345 8.39 4.34 -15.70
C ALA A 345 8.92 5.06 -14.46
N ALA A 346 8.09 5.87 -13.80
CA ALA A 346 8.42 6.53 -12.53
C ALA A 346 8.68 5.54 -11.38
N MET A 347 8.25 4.28 -11.49
CA MET A 347 8.56 3.25 -10.49
C MET A 347 9.97 2.67 -10.64
N VAL A 348 10.58 2.76 -11.83
CA VAL A 348 11.89 2.16 -12.13
C VAL A 348 12.99 2.63 -11.17
N PRO A 349 13.11 3.93 -10.82
CA PRO A 349 14.10 4.37 -9.84
C PRO A 349 14.00 3.67 -8.48
N LEU A 350 12.80 3.26 -8.04
CA LEU A 350 12.64 2.52 -6.78
C LEU A 350 13.32 1.14 -6.85
N PHE A 351 13.18 0.43 -7.96
CA PHE A 351 13.85 -0.85 -8.19
C PHE A 351 15.38 -0.68 -8.32
N MET A 352 15.83 0.43 -8.90
CA MET A 352 17.25 0.70 -9.08
C MET A 352 17.96 1.08 -7.78
N THR A 353 17.26 1.70 -6.83
CA THR A 353 17.87 2.32 -5.65
C THR A 353 17.55 1.63 -4.33
N ALA A 354 16.67 0.62 -4.34
CA ALA A 354 16.28 -0.13 -3.14
C ALA A 354 16.11 -1.62 -3.42
N VAL A 355 16.34 -2.43 -2.37
CA VAL A 355 16.34 -3.90 -2.43
C VAL A 355 14.97 -4.52 -2.11
N ASP A 356 13.99 -3.71 -1.70
CA ASP A 356 12.64 -4.15 -1.29
C ASP A 356 11.72 -4.48 -2.50
N TRP A 357 12.18 -5.30 -3.45
CA TRP A 357 11.47 -5.49 -4.73
C TRP A 357 10.07 -6.10 -4.56
N THR A 358 9.86 -6.99 -3.58
CA THR A 358 8.52 -7.48 -3.23
C THR A 358 7.59 -6.33 -2.83
N ARG A 359 8.09 -5.33 -2.07
CA ARG A 359 7.30 -4.15 -1.68
C ARG A 359 6.83 -3.35 -2.89
N TRP A 360 7.75 -3.10 -3.82
CA TRP A 360 7.44 -2.35 -5.03
C TRP A 360 6.35 -3.02 -5.86
N TRP A 361 6.36 -4.36 -5.91
CA TRP A 361 5.27 -5.12 -6.52
C TRP A 361 3.95 -5.05 -5.74
N VAL A 362 3.99 -5.04 -4.40
CA VAL A 362 2.78 -4.83 -3.58
C VAL A 362 2.15 -3.45 -3.86
N LEU A 363 2.96 -2.41 -4.01
CA LEU A 363 2.49 -1.07 -4.37
C LEU A 363 1.98 -0.99 -5.82
N ILE A 364 2.64 -1.64 -6.78
CA ILE A 364 2.11 -1.80 -8.15
C ILE A 364 0.75 -2.52 -8.11
N THR A 365 0.64 -3.57 -7.29
CA THR A 365 -0.61 -4.32 -7.09
C THR A 365 -1.71 -3.42 -6.56
N PHE A 366 -1.43 -2.63 -5.52
CA PHE A 366 -2.35 -1.62 -5.00
C PHE A 366 -2.80 -0.63 -6.08
N ASN A 367 -1.85 -0.02 -6.79
CA ASN A 367 -2.09 0.98 -7.84
C ASN A 367 -3.03 0.46 -8.93
N VAL A 368 -2.89 -0.81 -9.33
CA VAL A 368 -3.72 -1.43 -10.39
C VAL A 368 -5.04 -1.93 -9.83
N VAL A 369 -5.00 -2.71 -8.74
CA VAL A 369 -6.18 -3.37 -8.18
C VAL A 369 -7.18 -2.35 -7.65
N LEU A 370 -6.74 -1.25 -7.03
CA LEU A 370 -7.63 -0.17 -6.60
C LEU A 370 -8.48 0.35 -7.77
N ILE A 371 -7.86 0.60 -8.93
CA ILE A 371 -8.56 1.11 -10.10
C ILE A 371 -9.49 0.06 -10.69
N CYS A 372 -9.09 -1.22 -10.70
CA CYS A 372 -9.98 -2.32 -11.07
C CYS A 372 -11.21 -2.40 -10.16
N VAL A 373 -11.03 -2.29 -8.83
CA VAL A 373 -12.11 -2.28 -7.85
C VAL A 373 -13.04 -1.10 -8.12
N LEU A 374 -12.53 0.13 -8.15
CA LEU A 374 -13.34 1.33 -8.37
C LEU A 374 -14.07 1.28 -9.71
N TYR A 375 -13.39 0.87 -10.78
CA TYR A 375 -13.98 0.72 -12.11
C TYR A 375 -15.15 -0.27 -12.13
N THR A 376 -15.07 -1.36 -11.35
CA THR A 376 -16.14 -2.37 -11.31
C THR A 376 -17.33 -1.98 -10.45
N THR A 377 -17.16 -1.12 -9.44
CA THR A 377 -18.26 -0.72 -8.55
C THR A 377 -19.42 0.00 -9.24
N SER A 378 -19.19 0.55 -10.43
CA SER A 378 -20.19 1.26 -11.24
C SER A 378 -20.63 0.45 -12.48
N ARG A 379 -20.30 -0.84 -12.56
CA ARG A 379 -20.54 -1.67 -13.74
C ARG A 379 -21.49 -2.83 -13.42
N PRO A 380 -22.39 -3.20 -14.34
CA PRO A 380 -23.43 -4.20 -14.07
C PRO A 380 -22.89 -5.61 -13.78
N GLU A 381 -21.64 -5.90 -14.15
CA GLU A 381 -20.99 -7.19 -13.92
C GLU A 381 -20.84 -7.52 -12.41
N ILE A 382 -20.77 -6.51 -11.55
CA ILE A 382 -20.68 -6.70 -10.10
C ILE A 382 -22.04 -7.11 -9.51
N ASP A 383 -23.14 -6.88 -10.23
CA ASP A 383 -24.49 -7.22 -9.77
C ASP A 383 -24.93 -8.62 -10.23
N GLN A 384 -24.10 -9.30 -11.01
CA GLN A 384 -24.40 -10.65 -11.49
C GLN A 384 -24.31 -11.71 -10.37
N PRO A 385 -25.16 -12.75 -10.43
CA PRO A 385 -25.14 -13.83 -9.44
C PRO A 385 -23.82 -14.61 -9.45
N THR A 386 -23.55 -15.28 -8.34
CA THR A 386 -22.38 -16.15 -8.13
C THR A 386 -22.81 -17.61 -8.00
N THR A 387 -21.91 -18.54 -8.30
CA THR A 387 -22.14 -19.97 -8.10
C THR A 387 -21.59 -20.42 -6.74
N GLN A 388 -22.12 -21.51 -6.19
CA GLN A 388 -21.64 -22.11 -4.93
C GLN A 388 -20.16 -22.50 -4.99
N ARG A 389 -19.69 -22.98 -6.15
CA ARG A 389 -18.28 -23.29 -6.37
C ARG A 389 -17.39 -22.05 -6.20
N HIS A 390 -17.83 -20.90 -6.72
CA HIS A 390 -17.10 -19.64 -6.55
C HIS A 390 -17.06 -19.16 -5.10
N LEU A 391 -18.14 -19.36 -4.33
CA LEU A 391 -18.15 -19.03 -2.89
C LEU A 391 -17.14 -19.87 -2.10
N ARG A 392 -17.00 -21.17 -2.40
CA ARG A 392 -15.98 -22.02 -1.76
C ARG A 392 -14.56 -21.57 -2.09
N ILE A 393 -14.29 -21.30 -3.37
CA ILE A 393 -12.97 -20.77 -3.80
C ILE A 393 -12.68 -19.45 -3.09
N PHE A 394 -13.67 -18.57 -2.98
CA PHE A 394 -13.55 -17.31 -2.26
C PHE A 394 -13.18 -17.48 -0.79
N LEU A 395 -13.83 -18.40 -0.07
CA LEU A 395 -13.48 -18.67 1.33
C LEU A 395 -12.05 -19.19 1.47
N CYS A 396 -11.60 -20.07 0.56
CA CYS A 396 -10.22 -20.52 0.53
C CYS A 396 -9.26 -19.34 0.29
N VAL A 397 -9.56 -18.46 -0.67
CA VAL A 397 -8.71 -17.31 -0.98
C VAL A 397 -8.64 -16.33 0.19
N ILE A 398 -9.77 -16.00 0.82
CA ILE A 398 -9.77 -15.14 2.01
C ILE A 398 -8.99 -15.79 3.15
N ALA A 399 -9.16 -17.09 3.39
CA ALA A 399 -8.43 -17.76 4.47
C ALA A 399 -6.92 -17.71 4.24
N VAL A 400 -6.47 -17.97 3.01
CA VAL A 400 -5.05 -17.88 2.64
C VAL A 400 -4.53 -16.46 2.82
N PHE A 401 -5.23 -15.46 2.28
CA PHE A 401 -4.81 -14.06 2.37
C PHE A 401 -4.88 -13.47 3.79
N ALA A 402 -5.84 -13.90 4.61
CA ALA A 402 -5.98 -13.46 5.99
C ALA A 402 -4.88 -14.04 6.88
N VAL A 403 -4.36 -15.24 6.59
CA VAL A 403 -3.35 -15.90 7.44
C VAL A 403 -1.93 -15.53 7.00
N ILE A 404 -1.67 -15.39 5.71
CA ILE A 404 -0.33 -15.09 5.22
C ILE A 404 0.04 -13.66 5.62
N PRO A 405 1.15 -13.45 6.36
CA PRO A 405 1.63 -12.12 6.71
C PRO A 405 2.29 -11.48 5.47
N THR A 406 1.47 -11.12 4.49
CA THR A 406 1.90 -10.51 3.22
C THR A 406 2.68 -9.22 3.45
N GLY A 407 2.41 -8.51 4.56
CA GLY A 407 3.19 -7.36 5.02
C GLY A 407 4.60 -7.70 5.53
N ALA A 408 4.87 -8.94 5.96
CA ALA A 408 6.19 -9.40 6.38
C ALA A 408 7.03 -9.99 5.23
N ALA A 409 6.42 -10.23 4.06
CA ALA A 409 7.11 -10.75 2.88
C ALA A 409 8.18 -9.79 2.32
N LEU A 410 8.24 -8.56 2.85
CA LEU A 410 9.32 -7.59 2.65
C LEU A 410 10.71 -8.15 2.95
N HIS A 411 10.80 -9.21 3.76
CA HIS A 411 12.06 -9.83 4.16
C HIS A 411 12.48 -11.02 3.28
N ILE A 412 11.68 -11.43 2.28
CA ILE A 412 12.07 -12.54 1.39
C ILE A 412 13.17 -12.05 0.45
N GLY A 413 14.39 -12.45 0.80
CA GLY A 413 15.61 -11.99 0.16
C GLY A 413 16.01 -10.58 0.55
N GLY A 414 15.44 -9.96 1.61
CA GLY A 414 15.95 -8.72 2.23
C GLY A 414 17.27 -8.98 2.96
N PRO A 415 18.00 -7.95 3.45
CA PRO A 415 19.19 -8.21 4.25
C PRO A 415 18.80 -9.13 5.41
N ASN A 416 19.52 -10.24 5.56
CA ASN A 416 19.65 -10.85 6.87
C ASN A 416 20.31 -9.77 7.73
N PHE A 417 19.51 -9.05 8.50
CA PHE A 417 20.04 -8.21 9.57
C PHE A 417 20.33 -9.11 10.75
#